data_AF-A0A519NTN4-F1
#
_entry.id   AF-A0A519NTN4-F1
#
_cell.length_a   1.000
_cell.length_b   1.000
_cell.length_c   1.000
_cell.angle_alpha   90.00
_cell.angle_beta   90.00
_cell.angle_gamma   90.00
#
_symmetry.space_group_name_H-M   'P 1'
#
loop_
_entity.id
_entity.type
_entity.pdbx_description
1 polymer ?
#
loop_
_entity_poly.entity_id
_entity_poly.type
_entity_poly.pdbx_seq_one_letter_code
_entity_poly.pdbx_strand_id
1 'polypeptide(L)'
;MSPPLKDDIRRRAQALGFDACRFASAAEPWAAGARLEAFVEAGRHGDMGWMETTLERRTHPTAMWAEARTAIVLGLNYGPDRDPLTALADRSAGYVSVYARGDDYHELIKGRLKSLAGQVAARTGQDVKVFVDTAPLMEKPLAQRAGLGWQGKHTNLLSRDLGN
;
A
#
# COMPACT_ATOMS: atom_id res chain seq x y z
N MET A 1 -5.91 9.54 17.09
CA MET A 1 -5.34 10.66 16.30
C MET A 1 -6.43 11.71 16.12
N SER A 2 -6.19 12.95 16.55
CA SER A 2 -7.20 14.01 16.51
C SER A 2 -7.50 14.46 15.06
N PRO A 3 -8.70 15.00 14.77
CA PRO A 3 -9.02 15.52 13.44
C PRO A 3 -8.00 16.56 12.91
N PRO A 4 -7.57 17.57 13.70
CA PRO A 4 -6.58 18.55 13.22
C PRO A 4 -5.23 17.93 12.85
N LEU A 5 -4.82 16.86 13.53
CA LEU A 5 -3.60 16.13 13.18
C LEU A 5 -3.77 15.36 11.85
N LYS A 6 -4.91 14.69 11.66
CA LYS A 6 -5.20 13.99 10.40
C LYS A 6 -5.19 14.93 9.21
N ASP A 7 -5.78 16.12 9.35
CA ASP A 7 -5.83 17.11 8.26
C ASP A 7 -4.46 17.66 7.89
N ASP A 8 -3.61 17.88 8.90
CA ASP A 8 -2.21 18.27 8.66
C ASP A 8 -1.41 17.20 7.93
N ILE A 9 -1.58 15.93 8.33
CA ILE A 9 -0.92 14.81 7.65
C ILE A 9 -1.38 14.70 6.19
N ARG A 10 -2.68 14.89 5.92
CA ARG A 10 -3.20 14.92 4.54
C ARG A 10 -2.55 16.02 3.71
N ARG A 11 -2.47 17.25 4.23
CA ARG A 11 -1.83 18.38 3.54
C ARG A 11 -0.36 18.09 3.24
N ARG A 12 0.37 17.53 4.20
CA ARG A 12 1.78 17.16 4.03
C ARG A 12 1.98 16.04 3.01
N ALA A 13 1.12 15.02 3.04
CA ALA A 13 1.14 13.95 2.05
C ALA A 13 0.87 14.49 0.64
N GLN A 14 -0.12 15.37 0.50
CA GLN A 14 -0.41 16.03 -0.78
C GLN A 14 0.76 16.88 -1.28
N ALA A 15 1.41 17.65 -0.41
CA ALA A 15 2.60 18.44 -0.76
C ALA A 15 3.80 17.58 -1.18
N LEU A 16 3.87 16.32 -0.71
CA LEU A 16 4.84 15.32 -1.14
C LEU A 16 4.42 14.57 -2.42
N GLY A 17 3.28 14.95 -3.02
CA GLY A 17 2.77 14.40 -4.28
C GLY A 17 2.01 13.09 -4.14
N PHE A 18 1.44 12.78 -2.99
CA PHE A 18 0.47 11.68 -2.87
C PHE A 18 -0.94 12.17 -3.20
N ASP A 19 -1.67 11.41 -4.02
CA ASP A 19 -3.03 11.75 -4.46
C ASP A 19 -4.09 11.44 -3.41
N ALA A 20 -3.77 10.53 -2.47
CA ALA A 20 -4.68 10.18 -1.40
C ALA A 20 -3.94 9.92 -0.08
N CYS A 21 -4.61 10.26 1.02
CA CYS A 21 -4.16 9.96 2.38
C CYS A 21 -5.36 9.57 3.24
N ARG A 22 -5.32 8.34 3.75
CA ARG A 22 -6.37 7.70 4.53
C ARG A 22 -5.81 7.10 5.82
N PHE A 23 -6.70 6.80 6.75
CA PHE A 23 -6.32 6.31 8.07
C PHE A 23 -7.17 5.10 8.45
N ALA A 24 -6.52 4.07 8.99
CA ALA A 24 -7.19 2.89 9.54
C ALA A 24 -6.58 2.53 10.90
N SER A 25 -7.36 1.89 11.76
CA SER A 25 -6.77 1.21 12.90
C SER A 25 -5.86 0.08 12.41
N ALA A 26 -4.65 0.02 12.97
CA ALA A 26 -3.72 -1.10 12.73
C ALA A 26 -3.97 -2.26 13.70
N ALA A 27 -4.80 -2.06 14.72
CA ALA A 27 -4.95 -2.97 15.85
C ALA A 27 -6.30 -3.71 15.89
N GLU A 28 -7.39 -3.19 15.29
CA GLU A 28 -8.65 -3.96 15.36
C GLU A 28 -8.57 -5.21 14.49
N PRO A 29 -9.29 -6.29 14.85
CA PRO A 29 -9.30 -7.54 14.09
C PRO A 29 -9.62 -7.36 12.60
N TRP A 30 -9.05 -8.21 11.77
CA TRP A 30 -9.35 -8.26 10.34
C TRP A 30 -9.36 -9.70 9.81
N ALA A 31 -10.13 -9.95 8.75
CA ALA A 31 -10.24 -11.28 8.14
C ALA A 31 -9.10 -11.58 7.14
N ALA A 32 -8.10 -10.72 6.98
CA ALA A 32 -7.06 -10.92 5.97
C ALA A 32 -6.07 -12.03 6.38
N GLY A 33 -5.73 -12.15 7.67
CA GLY A 33 -4.81 -13.18 8.17
C GLY A 33 -5.30 -14.61 7.87
N ALA A 34 -6.52 -14.95 8.30
CA ALA A 34 -7.12 -16.25 8.03
C ALA A 34 -7.24 -16.57 6.52
N ARG A 35 -7.49 -15.55 5.68
CA ARG A 35 -7.51 -15.73 4.21
C ARG A 35 -6.12 -16.02 3.65
N LEU A 36 -5.08 -15.41 4.20
CA LEU A 36 -3.69 -15.68 3.82
C LEU A 36 -3.27 -17.09 4.25
N GLU A 37 -3.60 -17.50 5.46
CA GLU A 37 -3.37 -18.86 5.96
C GLU A 37 -4.01 -19.90 5.02
N ALA A 38 -5.31 -19.78 4.74
CA ALA A 38 -6.02 -20.68 3.82
C ALA A 38 -5.52 -20.61 2.36
N PHE A 39 -4.86 -19.52 1.97
CA PHE A 39 -4.22 -19.40 0.66
C PHE A 39 -2.89 -20.18 0.63
N VAL A 40 -2.09 -20.04 1.68
CA VAL A 40 -0.79 -20.72 1.82
C VAL A 40 -0.99 -22.23 2.02
N GLU A 41 -1.89 -22.67 2.92
CA GLU A 41 -2.21 -24.08 3.15
C GLU A 41 -2.69 -24.79 1.88
N ALA A 42 -3.39 -24.08 1.00
CA ALA A 42 -3.86 -24.60 -0.27
C ALA A 42 -2.78 -24.64 -1.37
N GLY A 43 -1.53 -24.30 -1.06
CA GLY A 43 -0.42 -24.28 -2.02
C GLY A 43 -0.57 -23.22 -3.13
N ARG A 44 -1.38 -22.18 -2.92
CA ARG A 44 -1.71 -21.19 -3.96
C ARG A 44 -0.65 -20.11 -4.16
N HIS A 45 0.44 -20.14 -3.40
CA HIS A 45 1.52 -19.16 -3.46
C HIS A 45 2.59 -19.47 -4.53
N GLY A 46 2.46 -20.58 -5.27
CA GLY A 46 3.42 -20.95 -6.32
C GLY A 46 4.84 -21.04 -5.76
N ASP A 47 5.82 -20.45 -6.45
CA ASP A 47 7.22 -20.46 -6.03
C ASP A 47 7.56 -19.44 -4.92
N MET A 48 6.56 -18.72 -4.40
CA MET A 48 6.75 -17.70 -3.36
C MET A 48 6.93 -18.31 -1.96
N GLY A 49 7.91 -19.20 -1.77
CA GLY A 49 8.17 -19.89 -0.49
C GLY A 49 8.47 -18.94 0.69
N TRP A 50 8.82 -17.68 0.39
CA TRP A 50 8.88 -16.63 1.42
C TRP A 50 7.52 -16.35 2.08
N MET A 51 6.38 -16.67 1.44
CA MET A 51 5.06 -16.49 2.04
C MET A 51 4.86 -17.40 3.25
N GLU A 52 5.31 -18.67 3.17
CA GLU A 52 5.26 -19.61 4.28
C GLU A 52 6.13 -19.13 5.44
N THR A 53 7.40 -18.81 5.15
CA THR A 53 8.37 -18.41 6.18
C THR A 53 8.07 -17.04 6.81
N THR A 54 7.26 -16.19 6.16
CA THR A 54 6.85 -14.89 6.70
C THR A 54 5.37 -14.81 7.07
N LEU A 55 4.65 -15.94 7.03
CA LEU A 55 3.20 -16.02 7.19
C LEU A 55 2.74 -15.32 8.47
N GLU A 56 3.32 -15.71 9.61
CA GLU A 56 3.00 -15.15 10.94
C GLU A 56 3.06 -13.62 10.95
N ARG A 57 4.13 -13.04 10.39
CA ARG A 57 4.33 -11.58 10.34
C ARG A 57 3.31 -10.88 9.43
N ARG A 58 2.84 -11.56 8.38
CA ARG A 58 1.85 -11.03 7.42
C ARG A 58 0.43 -11.10 7.93
N THR A 59 0.15 -11.96 8.92
CA THR A 59 -1.23 -12.21 9.40
C THR A 59 -1.93 -10.95 9.90
N HIS A 60 -1.20 -9.98 10.47
CA HIS A 60 -1.76 -8.77 11.06
C HIS A 60 -0.72 -7.63 11.12
N PRO A 61 -1.10 -6.34 10.98
CA PRO A 61 -0.16 -5.24 11.16
C PRO A 61 0.58 -5.26 12.51
N THR A 62 -0.10 -5.70 13.58
CA THR A 62 0.53 -5.84 14.90
C THR A 62 1.44 -7.07 15.04
N ALA A 63 1.32 -8.08 14.18
CA ALA A 63 2.30 -9.17 14.10
C ALA A 63 3.64 -8.70 13.49
N MET A 64 3.57 -7.68 12.64
CA MET A 64 4.74 -7.00 12.06
C MET A 64 5.34 -5.96 13.02
N TRP A 65 4.50 -5.27 13.79
CA TRP A 65 4.93 -4.27 14.77
C TRP A 65 3.90 -4.13 15.90
N ALA A 66 4.22 -4.71 17.07
CA ALA A 66 3.27 -4.89 18.18
C ALA A 66 2.61 -3.59 18.64
N GLU A 67 3.35 -2.49 18.62
CA GLU A 67 2.91 -1.17 19.06
C GLU A 67 2.09 -0.40 18.00
N ALA A 68 1.89 -0.96 16.81
CA ALA A 68 1.19 -0.29 15.72
C ALA A 68 -0.28 0.01 16.08
N ARG A 69 -0.65 1.30 16.11
CA ARG A 69 -2.02 1.75 16.45
C ARG A 69 -2.81 2.26 15.26
N THR A 70 -2.17 3.02 14.37
CA THR A 70 -2.83 3.63 13.21
C THR A 70 -1.97 3.47 11.98
N ALA A 71 -2.58 2.95 10.92
CA ALA A 71 -2.02 2.96 9.59
C ALA A 71 -2.36 4.28 8.90
N ILE A 72 -1.36 4.96 8.36
CA ILE A 72 -1.50 6.07 7.43
C ILE A 72 -1.28 5.48 6.04
N VAL A 73 -2.35 5.35 5.26
CA VAL A 73 -2.31 4.74 3.93
C VAL A 73 -2.33 5.81 2.88
N LEU A 74 -1.34 5.78 1.98
CA LEU A 74 -1.19 6.75 0.91
C LEU A 74 -1.48 6.10 -0.45
N GLY A 75 -2.02 6.89 -1.37
CA GLY A 75 -2.21 6.50 -2.77
C GLY A 75 -1.40 7.41 -3.69
N LEU A 76 -0.83 6.83 -4.74
CA LEU A 76 -0.15 7.53 -5.82
C LEU A 76 -0.64 6.94 -7.15
N ASN A 77 -1.21 7.79 -8.01
CA ASN A 77 -1.61 7.42 -9.34
C ASN A 77 -0.38 7.44 -10.27
N TYR A 78 -0.12 6.32 -10.92
CA TYR A 78 0.97 6.15 -11.89
C TYR A 78 0.45 6.09 -13.34
N GLY A 79 -0.86 6.27 -13.53
CA GLY A 79 -1.52 6.29 -14.83
C GLY A 79 -0.99 7.43 -15.71
N PRO A 80 -0.65 7.16 -16.97
CA PRO A 80 -0.19 8.19 -17.88
C PRO A 80 -1.36 9.09 -18.34
N ASP A 81 -1.04 10.30 -18.79
CA ASP A 81 -2.03 11.27 -19.32
C ASP A 81 -2.71 10.83 -20.63
N ARG A 82 -2.32 9.68 -21.19
CA ARG A 82 -2.84 9.10 -22.42
C ARG A 82 -3.24 7.65 -22.20
N ASP A 83 -4.14 7.13 -23.03
CA ASP A 83 -4.50 5.71 -22.98
C ASP A 83 -3.25 4.83 -23.26
N PRO A 84 -2.78 4.04 -22.28
CA PRO A 84 -1.60 3.22 -22.48
C PRO A 84 -1.86 2.01 -23.39
N LEU A 85 -3.13 1.62 -23.59
CA LEU A 85 -3.52 0.44 -24.37
C LEU A 85 -3.33 0.63 -25.88
N THR A 86 -3.24 1.86 -26.37
CA THR A 86 -3.02 2.12 -27.80
C THR A 86 -1.70 1.52 -28.29
N ALA A 87 -0.69 1.41 -27.41
CA ALA A 87 0.59 0.80 -27.74
C ALA A 87 0.53 -0.73 -27.92
N LEU A 88 -0.56 -1.40 -27.52
CA LEU A 88 -0.76 -2.84 -27.78
C LEU A 88 -1.04 -3.16 -29.26
N ALA A 89 -1.34 -2.15 -30.08
CA ALA A 89 -1.53 -2.31 -31.52
C ALA A 89 -0.21 -2.64 -32.23
N ASP A 90 0.92 -2.19 -31.68
CA ASP A 90 2.25 -2.53 -32.19
C ASP A 90 2.65 -3.94 -31.75
N ARG A 91 2.82 -4.83 -32.72
CA ARG A 91 3.22 -6.23 -32.50
C ARG A 91 4.71 -6.47 -32.72
N SER A 92 5.47 -5.43 -33.07
CA SER A 92 6.92 -5.53 -33.31
C SER A 92 7.74 -5.64 -32.01
N ALA A 93 7.15 -5.30 -30.86
CA ALA A 93 7.78 -5.33 -29.56
C ALA A 93 6.85 -5.87 -28.46
N GLY A 94 7.45 -6.31 -27.34
CA GLY A 94 6.71 -6.66 -26.13
C GLY A 94 6.18 -5.41 -25.42
N TYR A 95 5.02 -5.53 -24.78
CA TYR A 95 4.41 -4.45 -24.00
C TYR A 95 4.76 -4.59 -22.52
N VAL A 96 5.46 -3.59 -21.97
CA VAL A 96 5.79 -3.52 -20.54
C VAL A 96 4.66 -2.83 -19.78
N SER A 97 4.25 -3.37 -18.63
CA SER A 97 3.21 -2.77 -17.78
C SER A 97 3.56 -1.35 -17.36
N VAL A 98 2.55 -0.49 -17.21
CA VAL A 98 2.73 0.96 -16.94
C VAL A 98 3.56 1.21 -15.69
N TYR A 99 3.33 0.47 -14.61
CA TYR A 99 4.04 0.66 -13.33
C TYR A 99 5.56 0.43 -13.43
N ALA A 100 6.05 -0.18 -14.52
CA ALA A 100 7.44 -0.55 -14.73
C ALA A 100 8.13 0.26 -15.86
N ARG A 101 7.54 1.38 -16.31
CA ARG A 101 8.04 2.18 -17.46
C ARG A 101 8.95 3.35 -17.08
N GLY A 102 9.10 3.66 -15.80
CA GLY A 102 9.87 4.80 -15.32
C GLY A 102 10.81 4.40 -14.19
N ASP A 103 11.12 5.36 -13.33
CA ASP A 103 11.90 5.10 -12.12
C ASP A 103 11.24 4.04 -11.25
N ASP A 104 12.05 3.28 -10.53
CA ASP A 104 11.56 2.30 -9.57
C ASP A 104 10.69 2.99 -8.52
N TYR A 105 9.41 2.63 -8.49
CA TYR A 105 8.43 3.22 -7.59
C TYR A 105 8.82 3.04 -6.12
N HIS A 106 9.59 2.00 -5.79
CA HIS A 106 10.08 1.78 -4.44
C HIS A 106 10.91 2.96 -3.95
N GLU A 107 11.87 3.43 -4.75
CA GLU A 107 12.77 4.52 -4.33
C GLU A 107 12.02 5.84 -4.24
N LEU A 108 11.17 6.14 -5.23
CA LEU A 108 10.35 7.35 -5.25
C LEU A 108 9.39 7.41 -4.06
N ILE A 109 8.60 6.36 -3.85
CA ILE A 109 7.58 6.30 -2.80
C ILE A 109 8.24 6.24 -1.42
N LYS A 110 9.30 5.43 -1.24
CA LYS A 110 10.00 5.30 0.04
C LYS A 110 10.65 6.61 0.46
N GLY A 111 11.21 7.39 -0.46
CA GLY A 111 11.72 8.73 -0.18
C GLY A 111 10.64 9.66 0.38
N ARG A 112 9.49 9.73 -0.30
CA ARG A 112 8.33 10.54 0.14
C ARG A 112 7.75 10.06 1.47
N LEU A 113 7.64 8.73 1.67
CA LEU A 113 7.18 8.13 2.91
C LEU A 113 8.09 8.48 4.09
N LYS A 114 9.42 8.40 3.92
CA LYS A 114 10.39 8.78 4.97
C LYS A 114 10.25 10.25 5.35
N SER A 115 10.07 11.14 4.37
CA SER A 115 9.84 12.56 4.62
C SER A 115 8.56 12.79 5.44
N LEU A 116 7.44 12.18 5.04
CA LEU A 116 6.19 12.29 5.79
C LEU A 116 6.34 11.70 7.20
N ALA A 117 6.95 10.53 7.33
CA ALA A 117 7.17 9.85 8.60
C ALA A 117 7.98 10.70 9.57
N GLY A 118 9.07 11.32 9.10
CA GLY A 118 9.86 12.25 9.92
C GLY A 118 9.05 13.45 10.42
N GLN A 119 8.22 14.03 9.56
CA GLN A 119 7.32 15.14 9.94
C GLN A 119 6.27 14.70 10.98
N VAL A 120 5.70 13.50 10.83
CA VAL A 120 4.73 12.95 11.79
C VAL A 120 5.39 12.63 13.11
N ALA A 121 6.56 12.00 13.10
CA ALA A 121 7.31 11.65 14.30
C ALA A 121 7.71 12.91 15.08
N ALA A 122 8.26 13.92 14.40
CA ALA A 122 8.63 15.19 15.03
C ALA A 122 7.44 15.91 15.67
N ARG A 123 6.25 15.78 15.10
CA ARG A 123 5.04 16.45 15.60
C ARG A 123 4.34 15.69 16.72
N THR A 124 4.41 14.37 16.72
CA THR A 124 3.68 13.52 17.67
C THR A 124 4.57 12.97 18.79
N GLY A 125 5.89 12.98 18.61
CA GLY A 125 6.84 12.29 19.49
C GLY A 125 6.69 10.77 19.47
N GLN A 126 6.01 10.21 18.45
CA GLN A 126 5.77 8.78 18.31
C GLN A 126 6.64 8.21 17.19
N ASP A 127 6.97 6.92 17.31
CA ASP A 127 7.63 6.18 16.25
C ASP A 127 6.74 6.03 15.02
N VAL A 128 7.36 6.01 13.85
CA VAL A 128 6.68 5.78 12.57
C VAL A 128 7.51 4.84 11.72
N LYS A 129 6.89 3.73 11.28
CA LYS A 129 7.51 2.76 10.38
C LYS A 129 6.93 2.89 8.97
N VAL A 130 7.79 2.87 7.96
CA VAL A 130 7.42 3.04 6.55
C VAL A 130 7.52 1.71 5.80
N PHE A 131 6.57 1.48 4.90
CA PHE A 131 6.49 0.27 4.09
C PHE A 131 6.05 0.64 2.66
N VAL A 132 6.62 -0.05 1.69
CA VAL A 132 6.19 -0.07 0.28
C VAL A 132 6.60 -1.43 -0.29
N ASP A 133 5.63 -2.27 -0.65
CA ASP A 133 5.72 -3.58 -1.33
C ASP A 133 6.60 -4.67 -0.66
N THR A 134 7.86 -4.36 -0.36
CA THR A 134 8.89 -5.31 0.04
C THR A 134 8.71 -5.87 1.46
N ALA A 135 7.78 -5.31 2.24
CA ALA A 135 7.60 -5.69 3.63
C ALA A 135 6.52 -6.77 3.79
N PRO A 136 6.59 -7.63 4.83
CA PRO A 136 5.57 -8.61 5.11
C PRO A 136 4.32 -7.98 5.76
N LEU A 137 3.72 -6.99 5.10
CA LEU A 137 2.48 -6.32 5.47
C LEU A 137 1.51 -6.40 4.28
N MET A 138 0.27 -6.84 4.51
CA MET A 138 -0.73 -6.86 3.44
C MET A 138 -1.31 -5.45 3.23
N GLU A 139 -0.77 -4.72 2.25
CA GLU A 139 -1.14 -3.34 1.96
C GLU A 139 -2.57 -3.21 1.39
N LYS A 140 -2.97 -4.08 0.46
CA LYS A 140 -4.30 -4.00 -0.19
C LYS A 140 -5.47 -4.12 0.82
N PRO A 141 -5.51 -5.12 1.72
CA PRO A 141 -6.56 -5.18 2.75
C PRO A 141 -6.53 -3.98 3.72
N LEU A 142 -5.34 -3.47 4.05
CA LEU A 142 -5.19 -2.31 4.92
C LEU A 142 -5.71 -1.03 4.25
N ALA A 143 -5.43 -0.87 2.96
CA ALA A 143 -5.92 0.24 2.14
C ALA A 143 -7.45 0.21 1.97
N GLN A 144 -8.02 -0.98 1.76
CA GLN A 144 -9.47 -1.15 1.74
C GLN A 144 -10.10 -0.71 3.08
N ARG A 145 -9.53 -1.15 4.20
CA ARG A 145 -9.99 -0.76 5.54
C ARG A 145 -9.88 0.74 5.80
N ALA A 146 -8.87 1.39 5.25
CA ALA A 146 -8.70 2.84 5.34
C ALA A 146 -9.70 3.62 4.47
N GLY A 147 -10.49 2.94 3.64
CA GLY A 147 -11.42 3.58 2.71
C GLY A 147 -10.71 4.23 1.51
N LEU A 148 -9.54 3.70 1.13
CA LEU A 148 -8.87 4.12 -0.12
C LEU A 148 -9.54 3.50 -1.35
N GLY A 149 -10.14 2.33 -1.19
CA GLY A 149 -10.74 1.58 -2.28
C GLY A 149 -11.32 0.23 -1.83
N TRP A 150 -11.57 -0.67 -2.77
CA TRP A 150 -11.97 -2.06 -2.51
C TRP A 150 -11.14 -3.02 -3.36
N GLN A 151 -10.89 -4.23 -2.86
CA GLN A 151 -10.21 -5.25 -3.64
C GLN A 151 -11.17 -5.84 -4.68
N GLY A 152 -10.85 -5.68 -5.97
CA GLY A 152 -11.62 -6.24 -7.08
C GLY A 152 -11.43 -7.75 -7.24
N LYS A 153 -12.26 -8.38 -8.08
CA LYS A 153 -12.13 -9.82 -8.42
C LYS A 153 -10.77 -10.15 -9.05
N HIS A 154 -10.15 -9.19 -9.72
CA HIS A 154 -8.78 -9.28 -10.26
C HIS A 154 -7.69 -9.01 -9.20
N THR A 155 -8.05 -8.98 -7.92
CA THR A 155 -7.15 -8.85 -6.75
C THR A 155 -6.44 -7.50 -6.56
N ASN A 156 -6.59 -6.53 -7.46
CA ASN A 156 -6.07 -5.17 -7.25
C ASN A 156 -7.06 -4.33 -6.44
N LEU A 157 -6.52 -3.32 -5.75
CA LEU A 157 -7.33 -2.32 -5.09
C LEU A 157 -7.90 -1.38 -6.16
N LEU A 158 -9.19 -1.05 -6.08
CA LEU A 158 -9.88 -0.12 -6.96
C LEU A 158 -10.36 1.07 -6.13
N SER A 159 -10.05 2.27 -6.61
CA SER A 159 -10.58 3.54 -6.13
C SER A 159 -11.58 4.09 -7.14
N ARG A 160 -12.62 4.79 -6.65
CA ARG A 160 -13.54 5.53 -7.53
C ARG A 160 -12.84 6.69 -8.24
N ASP A 161 -11.87 7.30 -7.57
CA ASP A 161 -11.23 8.54 -8.01
C ASP A 161 -9.92 8.27 -8.76
N LEU A 162 -9.22 7.17 -8.44
CA LEU A 162 -7.86 6.90 -8.94
C LEU A 162 -7.78 5.67 -9.85
N GLY A 163 -8.85 4.90 -10.01
CA GLY A 163 -8.78 3.61 -10.71
C GLY A 163 -8.04 2.55 -9.89
N ASN A 164 -7.29 1.67 -10.56
CA ASN A 164 -6.63 0.51 -9.95
C ASN A 164 -5.12 0.63 -9.83
#